data_AF-A0A350M436-F1
#
_entry.id   AF-A0A350M436-F1
#
_cell.length_a   1.000
_cell.length_b   1.000
_cell.length_c   1.000
_cell.angle_alpha   90.00
_cell.angle_beta   90.00
_cell.angle_gamma   90.00
#
_symmetry.space_group_name_H-M   'P 1'
#
loop_
_entity.id
_entity.type
_entity.pdbx_description
1 polymer ?
#
loop_
_entity_poly.entity_id
_entity_poly.type
_entity_poly.pdbx_seq_one_letter_code
_entity_poly.pdbx_strand_id
1 'polypeptide(L)'
;MIFRTRGFIGLILLIIPNLLVSQCAMVPVNLDDRVEHSDIIVEAVVTDQNCFIDQSDNHIYTANHLEVLKLFKGSLQSDEVILITQGGTVGSQGETVFPSLSMQLRNKGIFFLYSNSKMEDNTYKAYSGPQGAIFYDRYSSGANDVFNTYASVRQDVYPAIEKASGISYSVIKELPQTLVQSKAAAPNIDSLSPLSVSAGTKDVLSIYGSGFGATRGTGEVVFRNASTGPGNVSPVDDEYILWSDNLIKVEVPYSAGTGGVRVDKNGTDISALNIRFAQLALTTLPYPIPTVHLDNNGSGGFTWRMAMDFYSNSGAKASYERALATWSDKTCINWSNGPSTTVDADVQDGINNVRFADTGELEAGVLAHTRNYWTNCDASNAFTVEIDLTYDPDKSWYYGSGNPPVHQYDIESISVHELGHAHQLGHVIDLDDFMHATIGPGQTKRDLIQNNIEAGLYVMKQSVVKKKCGPTEMKAKAGCVVPVSADQFDRDEPSMGLYPNPFNETLNIEVGRMENGIVQIFNM
;
A
#
# COMPACT_ATOMS: atom_id res chain seq x y z
N MET A 1 -47.83 42.28 41.09
CA MET A 1 -48.16 41.64 39.80
C MET A 1 -47.02 40.67 39.50
N ILE A 2 -47.27 39.37 39.66
CA ILE A 2 -46.27 38.30 39.63
C ILE A 2 -46.10 37.86 38.18
N PHE A 3 -44.93 38.06 37.58
CA PHE A 3 -44.58 37.41 36.31
C PHE A 3 -43.65 36.22 36.61
N ARG A 4 -44.21 35.01 36.49
CA ARG A 4 -43.46 33.75 36.42
C ARG A 4 -43.04 33.53 34.97
N THR A 5 -41.76 33.64 34.67
CA THR A 5 -41.17 33.10 33.44
C THR A 5 -40.81 31.63 33.67
N ARG A 6 -41.51 30.73 32.98
CA ARG A 6 -41.16 29.30 32.90
C ARG A 6 -40.05 29.15 31.86
N GLY A 7 -38.85 28.78 32.31
CA GLY A 7 -37.77 28.35 31.43
C GLY A 7 -38.09 26.97 30.84
N PHE A 8 -38.23 26.89 29.52
CA PHE A 8 -38.22 25.65 28.77
C PHE A 8 -36.75 25.23 28.59
N ILE A 9 -36.34 24.13 29.23
CA ILE A 9 -35.08 23.45 28.93
C ILE A 9 -35.38 22.50 27.77
N GLY A 10 -35.09 22.94 26.55
CA GLY A 10 -35.09 22.08 25.37
C GLY A 10 -33.81 21.26 25.37
N LEU A 11 -33.93 19.94 25.57
CA LEU A 11 -32.85 18.98 25.42
C LEU A 11 -32.52 18.87 23.92
N ILE A 12 -31.49 19.58 23.47
CA ILE A 12 -30.93 19.41 22.12
C ILE A 12 -30.10 18.12 22.16
N LEU A 13 -30.67 17.04 21.64
CA LEU A 13 -29.93 15.83 21.31
C LEU A 13 -29.05 16.14 20.09
N LEU A 14 -27.77 16.46 20.33
CA LEU A 14 -26.75 16.48 19.29
C LEU A 14 -26.51 15.04 18.84
N ILE A 15 -27.26 14.60 17.83
CA ILE A 15 -26.90 13.41 17.05
C ILE A 15 -25.69 13.83 16.22
N ILE A 16 -24.49 13.52 16.72
CA ILE A 16 -23.27 13.57 15.93
C ILE A 16 -23.36 12.35 14.99
N PRO A 17 -23.52 12.53 13.66
CA PRO A 17 -23.36 11.40 12.76
C PRO A 17 -21.90 10.97 12.86
N ASN A 18 -21.66 9.80 13.44
CA ASN A 18 -20.38 9.11 13.27
C ASN A 18 -20.28 8.76 11.78
N LEU A 19 -19.61 9.61 11.01
CA LEU A 19 -19.14 9.25 9.68
C LEU A 19 -18.08 8.18 9.89
N LEU A 20 -18.48 6.91 9.80
CA LEU A 20 -17.55 5.79 9.72
C LEU A 20 -16.84 5.90 8.37
N VAL A 21 -15.62 6.40 8.39
CA VAL A 21 -14.71 6.32 7.24
C VAL A 21 -14.20 4.89 7.21
N SER A 22 -14.46 4.19 6.11
CA SER A 22 -14.03 2.81 5.86
C SER A 22 -12.88 2.85 4.87
N GLN A 23 -11.87 2.00 5.05
CA GLN A 23 -10.81 1.83 4.10
C GLN A 23 -11.38 1.19 2.81
N CYS A 24 -10.82 1.40 1.61
CA CYS A 24 -11.44 1.06 0.31
C CYS A 24 -11.76 -0.42 0.16
N ALA A 25 -11.21 -1.26 1.04
CA ALA A 25 -11.64 -2.62 1.27
C ALA A 25 -11.57 -3.04 2.74
N MET A 26 -11.73 -2.13 3.71
CA MET A 26 -11.90 -2.50 5.13
C MET A 26 -12.86 -1.58 5.86
N VAL A 27 -13.63 -2.09 6.80
CA VAL A 27 -14.46 -1.30 7.74
C VAL A 27 -13.81 -1.27 9.12
N PRO A 28 -13.99 -0.18 9.89
CA PRO A 28 -13.42 -0.09 11.23
C PRO A 28 -13.92 -1.19 12.15
N VAL A 29 -12.99 -1.93 12.76
CA VAL A 29 -13.24 -2.81 13.90
C VAL A 29 -12.91 -2.03 15.17
N ASN A 30 -13.88 -1.93 16.07
CA ASN A 30 -13.75 -1.09 17.24
C ASN A 30 -12.69 -1.66 18.22
N LEU A 31 -12.19 -0.82 19.12
CA LEU A 31 -11.13 -1.23 20.06
C LEU A 31 -11.59 -2.34 21.02
N ASP A 32 -12.85 -2.31 21.46
CA ASP A 32 -13.38 -3.32 22.39
C ASP A 32 -13.38 -4.71 21.73
N ASP A 33 -13.82 -4.82 20.47
CA ASP A 33 -13.79 -6.05 19.68
C ASP A 33 -12.35 -6.54 19.47
N ARG A 34 -11.42 -5.62 19.16
CA ARG A 34 -10.00 -5.93 19.01
C ARG A 34 -9.42 -6.49 20.31
N VAL A 35 -9.79 -5.90 21.44
CA VAL A 35 -9.36 -6.35 22.77
C VAL A 35 -9.98 -7.69 23.11
N GLU A 36 -11.28 -7.89 22.87
CA GLU A 36 -12.02 -9.09 23.19
C GLU A 36 -11.43 -10.32 22.49
N HIS A 37 -11.20 -10.23 21.18
CA HIS A 37 -10.78 -11.36 20.34
C HIS A 37 -9.27 -11.59 20.28
N SER A 38 -8.46 -10.78 20.97
CA SER A 38 -7.02 -11.02 21.11
C SER A 38 -6.71 -11.94 22.29
N ASP A 39 -5.85 -12.94 22.09
CA ASP A 39 -5.30 -13.77 23.17
C ASP A 39 -4.30 -12.96 24.01
N ILE A 40 -3.43 -12.20 23.33
CA ILE A 40 -2.46 -11.31 23.97
C ILE A 40 -2.49 -9.92 23.33
N ILE A 41 -2.16 -8.90 24.12
CA ILE A 41 -1.97 -7.53 23.63
C ILE A 41 -0.63 -7.02 24.15
N VAL A 42 0.28 -6.68 23.24
CA VAL A 42 1.66 -6.34 23.57
C VAL A 42 2.07 -5.00 22.99
N GLU A 43 2.85 -4.22 23.75
CA GLU A 43 3.71 -3.18 23.15
C GLU A 43 5.04 -3.84 22.80
N ALA A 44 5.45 -3.75 21.54
CA ALA A 44 6.67 -4.40 21.07
C ALA A 44 7.40 -3.60 19.98
N VAL A 45 8.64 -3.99 19.70
CA VAL A 45 9.46 -3.46 18.60
C VAL A 45 9.81 -4.60 17.65
N VAL A 46 9.69 -4.35 16.35
CA VAL A 46 10.13 -5.30 15.31
C VAL A 46 11.65 -5.29 15.25
N THR A 47 12.28 -6.42 15.59
CA THR A 47 13.74 -6.56 15.68
C THR A 47 14.34 -7.31 14.50
N ASP A 48 13.61 -8.26 13.94
CA ASP A 48 14.03 -9.06 12.78
C ASP A 48 12.84 -9.48 11.91
N GLN A 49 13.09 -9.78 10.64
CA GLN A 49 12.07 -10.24 9.68
C GLN A 49 12.64 -11.29 8.72
N ASN A 50 11.92 -12.39 8.53
CA ASN A 50 12.29 -13.45 7.60
C ASN A 50 11.07 -13.97 6.83
N CYS A 51 11.21 -14.07 5.50
CA CYS A 51 10.18 -14.63 4.63
C CYS A 51 10.35 -16.13 4.46
N PHE A 52 9.24 -16.87 4.37
CA PHE A 52 9.24 -18.31 4.12
C PHE A 52 8.00 -18.73 3.32
N ILE A 53 8.09 -19.86 2.61
CA ILE A 53 6.93 -20.49 1.95
C ILE A 53 6.35 -21.50 2.94
N ASP A 54 5.07 -21.39 3.26
CA ASP A 54 4.36 -22.41 4.04
C ASP A 54 3.99 -23.58 3.13
N GLN A 55 4.36 -24.80 3.52
CA GLN A 55 4.14 -25.98 2.67
C GLN A 55 2.69 -26.47 2.64
N SER A 56 1.84 -26.00 3.56
CA SER A 56 0.45 -26.43 3.66
C SER A 56 -0.47 -25.76 2.64
N ASP A 57 -0.20 -24.50 2.32
CA ASP A 57 -0.97 -23.71 1.35
C ASP A 57 -0.12 -23.07 0.24
N ASN A 58 1.20 -23.23 0.31
CA ASN A 58 2.16 -22.74 -0.69
C ASN A 58 2.19 -21.21 -0.84
N HIS A 59 1.70 -20.48 0.17
CA HIS A 59 1.85 -19.03 0.24
C HIS A 59 3.17 -18.61 0.87
N ILE A 60 3.63 -17.41 0.52
CA ILE A 60 4.73 -16.73 1.19
C ILE A 60 4.18 -15.95 2.40
N TYR A 61 4.82 -16.16 3.55
CA TYR A 61 4.59 -15.42 4.76
C TYR A 61 5.88 -14.73 5.23
N THR A 62 5.72 -13.68 6.01
CA THR A 62 6.81 -13.02 6.73
C THR A 62 6.64 -13.28 8.22
N ALA A 63 7.64 -13.89 8.84
CA ALA A 63 7.80 -13.94 10.28
C ALA A 63 8.46 -12.65 10.76
N ASN A 64 7.80 -11.96 11.69
CA ASN A 64 8.26 -10.71 12.27
C ASN A 64 8.57 -10.97 13.74
N HIS A 65 9.83 -10.86 14.11
CA HIS A 65 10.29 -11.03 15.47
C HIS A 65 10.01 -9.76 16.25
N LEU A 66 9.19 -9.88 17.29
CA LEU A 66 8.75 -8.79 18.15
C LEU A 66 9.39 -8.94 19.53
N GLU A 67 10.22 -7.96 19.89
CA GLU A 67 10.72 -7.83 21.26
C GLU A 67 9.67 -7.11 22.12
N VAL A 68 9.11 -7.82 23.10
CA VAL A 68 8.01 -7.33 23.93
C VAL A 68 8.52 -6.41 25.04
N LEU A 69 7.94 -5.22 25.11
CA LEU A 69 8.24 -4.21 26.13
C LEU A 69 7.20 -4.17 27.24
N LYS A 70 5.92 -4.29 26.88
CA LYS A 70 4.80 -4.29 27.84
C LYS A 70 3.72 -5.28 27.42
N LEU A 71 3.01 -5.81 28.40
CA LEU A 71 1.88 -6.72 28.23
C LEU A 71 0.62 -6.09 28.80
N PHE A 72 -0.41 -5.94 27.96
CA PHE A 72 -1.72 -5.36 28.30
C PHE A 72 -2.79 -6.43 28.53
N LYS A 73 -2.68 -7.60 27.88
CA LYS A 73 -3.62 -8.72 28.03
C LYS A 73 -2.90 -10.04 27.80
N GLY A 74 -3.33 -11.09 28.49
CA GLY A 74 -2.89 -12.47 28.29
C GLY A 74 -1.63 -12.83 29.09
N SER A 75 -0.91 -13.85 28.63
CA SER A 75 0.33 -14.34 29.25
C SER A 75 1.35 -14.67 28.18
N LEU A 76 2.63 -14.39 28.44
CA LEU A 76 3.72 -14.63 27.51
C LEU A 76 4.49 -15.89 27.89
N GLN A 77 4.93 -16.65 26.88
CA GLN A 77 5.87 -17.77 27.06
C GLN A 77 7.33 -17.30 27.06
N SER A 78 7.62 -16.21 26.34
CA SER A 78 8.93 -15.55 26.29
C SER A 78 8.78 -14.04 26.08
N ASP A 79 9.87 -13.27 26.21
CA ASP A 79 9.89 -11.84 25.88
C ASP A 79 9.98 -11.56 24.37
N GLU A 80 10.04 -12.60 23.56
CA GLU A 80 9.94 -12.57 22.11
C GLU A 80 8.62 -13.20 21.64
N VAL A 81 7.97 -12.56 20.66
CA VAL A 81 6.75 -13.04 20.01
C VAL A 81 6.98 -13.02 18.49
N ILE A 82 6.57 -14.07 17.79
CA ILE A 82 6.66 -14.13 16.32
C ILE A 82 5.29 -13.81 15.74
N LEU A 83 5.17 -12.65 15.08
CA LEU A 83 3.97 -12.25 14.36
C LEU A 83 4.10 -12.63 12.88
N ILE A 84 3.19 -13.47 12.40
CA ILE A 84 3.12 -13.92 11.01
C ILE A 84 2.22 -12.99 10.20
N THR A 85 2.75 -12.42 9.13
CA THR A 85 2.00 -11.60 8.16
C THR A 85 2.05 -12.23 6.78
N GLN A 86 1.03 -11.98 5.95
CA GLN A 86 0.99 -12.50 4.57
C GLN A 86 1.96 -11.73 3.66
N GLY A 87 2.50 -12.43 2.66
CA GLY A 87 3.40 -11.88 1.68
C GLY A 87 4.85 -11.86 2.12
N GLY A 88 5.71 -11.42 1.20
CA GLY A 88 7.17 -11.43 1.35
C GLY A 88 7.87 -11.86 0.07
N THR A 89 9.18 -12.09 0.17
CA THR A 89 10.00 -12.54 -0.96
C THR A 89 10.89 -13.70 -0.55
N VAL A 90 10.84 -14.82 -1.29
CA VAL A 90 11.67 -16.02 -1.08
C VAL A 90 12.37 -16.40 -2.38
N GLY A 91 13.68 -16.24 -2.42
CA GLY A 91 14.46 -16.46 -3.63
C GLY A 91 14.01 -15.50 -4.73
N SER A 92 13.46 -16.05 -5.82
CA SER A 92 12.93 -15.24 -6.92
C SER A 92 11.42 -15.02 -6.88
N GLN A 93 10.72 -15.59 -5.90
CA GLN A 93 9.27 -15.53 -5.78
C GLN A 93 8.88 -14.44 -4.80
N GLY A 94 7.84 -13.70 -5.13
CA GLY A 94 7.28 -12.71 -4.22
C GLY A 94 5.77 -12.74 -4.19
N GLU A 95 5.21 -12.30 -3.09
CA GLU A 95 3.78 -12.25 -2.88
C GLU A 95 3.41 -11.02 -2.06
N THR A 96 2.30 -10.38 -2.39
CA THR A 96 1.73 -9.29 -1.59
C THR A 96 0.22 -9.36 -1.58
N VAL A 97 -0.36 -9.05 -0.42
CA VAL A 97 -1.81 -9.03 -0.19
C VAL A 97 -2.21 -7.62 0.22
N PHE A 98 -3.27 -7.10 -0.41
CA PHE A 98 -3.90 -5.84 -0.04
C PHE A 98 -5.37 -6.08 0.31
N PRO A 99 -5.87 -5.57 1.44
CA PRO A 99 -5.12 -5.00 2.55
C PRO A 99 -4.47 -6.11 3.41
N SER A 100 -3.23 -5.90 3.85
CA SER A 100 -2.57 -6.79 4.81
C SER A 100 -1.63 -6.01 5.74
N LEU A 101 -1.42 -6.54 6.96
CA LEU A 101 -0.54 -5.89 7.93
C LEU A 101 0.90 -5.99 7.43
N SER A 102 1.50 -4.84 7.12
CA SER A 102 2.90 -4.73 6.76
C SER A 102 3.67 -3.98 7.85
N MET A 103 4.90 -4.45 8.11
CA MET A 103 5.77 -3.90 9.15
C MET A 103 7.19 -3.72 8.62
N GLN A 104 7.91 -2.78 9.20
CA GLN A 104 9.33 -2.57 8.93
C GLN A 104 10.15 -2.75 10.21
N LEU A 105 11.41 -3.11 10.05
CA LEU A 105 12.38 -3.12 11.15
C LEU A 105 12.32 -1.82 11.97
N ARG A 106 12.47 -1.95 13.29
CA ARG A 106 12.35 -0.87 14.29
C ARG A 106 10.97 -0.21 14.35
N ASN A 107 9.94 -0.74 13.70
CA ASN A 107 8.57 -0.32 13.98
C ASN A 107 8.27 -0.65 15.43
N LYS A 108 7.69 0.31 16.15
CA LYS A 108 7.23 0.15 17.53
C LYS A 108 5.72 0.37 17.54
N GLY A 109 4.99 -0.44 18.28
CA GLY A 109 3.54 -0.31 18.34
C GLY A 109 2.92 -1.16 19.42
N ILE A 110 1.59 -1.11 19.45
CA ILE A 110 0.75 -2.08 20.18
C ILE A 110 0.16 -3.05 19.17
N PHE A 111 0.21 -4.34 19.49
CA PHE A 111 -0.27 -5.42 18.65
C PHE A 111 -1.35 -6.23 19.38
N PHE A 112 -2.44 -6.48 18.68
CA PHE A 112 -3.63 -7.23 19.10
C PHE A 112 -3.56 -8.61 18.47
N LEU A 113 -3.15 -9.61 19.24
CA LEU A 113 -2.65 -10.87 18.71
C LEU A 113 -3.48 -12.07 19.17
N TYR A 114 -3.73 -13.00 18.26
CA TYR A 114 -4.30 -14.31 18.56
C TYR A 114 -3.36 -15.43 18.11
N SER A 115 -3.43 -16.56 18.80
CA SER A 115 -2.53 -17.69 18.61
C SER A 115 -2.70 -18.28 17.22
N ASN A 116 -1.59 -18.52 16.52
CA ASN A 116 -1.62 -19.10 15.19
C ASN A 116 -1.67 -20.64 15.26
N SER A 117 -2.87 -21.20 15.27
CA SER A 117 -3.09 -22.65 15.37
C SER A 117 -2.53 -23.50 14.22
N LYS A 118 -2.09 -22.87 13.13
CA LYS A 118 -1.49 -23.55 11.96
C LYS A 118 0.04 -23.69 12.04
N MET A 119 0.71 -23.01 12.98
CA MET A 119 2.17 -22.95 13.06
C MET A 119 2.67 -23.33 14.47
N GLU A 120 4.00 -23.35 14.64
CA GLU A 120 4.66 -23.73 15.90
C GLU A 120 4.21 -22.88 17.11
N ASP A 121 4.49 -23.40 18.31
CA ASP A 121 4.25 -22.70 19.58
C ASP A 121 4.92 -21.30 19.58
N ASN A 122 4.24 -20.30 20.15
CA ASN A 122 4.66 -18.88 20.21
C ASN A 122 4.59 -18.08 18.89
N THR A 123 3.89 -18.61 17.87
CA THR A 123 3.54 -17.85 16.66
C THR A 123 2.11 -17.28 16.76
N TYR A 124 1.95 -16.05 16.26
CA TYR A 124 0.71 -15.28 16.37
C TYR A 124 0.31 -14.65 15.04
N LYS A 125 -0.97 -14.31 14.93
CA LYS A 125 -1.52 -13.44 13.88
C LYS A 125 -2.14 -12.20 14.51
N ALA A 126 -2.16 -11.11 13.75
CA ALA A 126 -2.84 -9.89 14.16
C ALA A 126 -4.34 -10.03 13.93
N TYR A 127 -5.15 -9.75 14.95
CA TYR A 127 -6.60 -9.76 14.81
C TYR A 127 -7.05 -8.64 13.86
N SER A 128 -7.94 -8.94 12.92
CA SER A 128 -8.46 -7.96 11.94
C SER A 128 -7.36 -7.42 11.00
N GLY A 129 -6.36 -8.27 10.71
CA GLY A 129 -5.28 -7.96 9.78
C GLY A 129 -4.58 -6.63 10.07
N PRO A 130 -4.58 -5.63 9.16
CA PRO A 130 -3.96 -4.32 9.38
C PRO A 130 -4.44 -3.58 10.63
N GLN A 131 -5.70 -3.79 11.03
CA GLN A 131 -6.28 -3.13 12.20
C GLN A 131 -5.76 -3.74 13.50
N GLY A 132 -5.07 -4.88 13.47
CA GLY A 132 -4.48 -5.49 14.65
C GLY A 132 -3.23 -4.78 15.18
N ALA A 133 -2.84 -3.64 14.60
CA ALA A 133 -1.68 -2.87 15.04
C ALA A 133 -2.01 -1.37 15.25
N ILE A 134 -1.39 -0.77 16.26
CA ILE A 134 -1.31 0.68 16.47
C ILE A 134 0.16 1.06 16.48
N PHE A 135 0.65 1.69 15.41
CA PHE A 135 2.05 2.07 15.26
C PHE A 135 2.36 3.41 15.90
N TYR A 136 3.48 3.48 16.59
CA TYR A 136 3.91 4.71 17.25
C TYR A 136 4.54 5.65 16.23
N ASP A 137 4.27 6.94 16.40
CA ASP A 137 5.09 7.94 15.75
C ASP A 137 6.46 7.94 16.43
N ARG A 138 7.52 7.74 15.65
CA ARG A 138 8.90 7.72 16.17
C ARG A 138 9.33 9.07 16.74
N TYR A 139 8.65 10.17 16.43
CA TYR A 139 9.08 11.55 16.68
C TYR A 139 8.10 12.37 17.51
N SER A 140 6.91 11.82 17.79
CA SER A 140 5.94 12.45 18.68
C SER A 140 5.50 11.48 19.76
N SER A 141 4.72 11.97 20.72
CA SER A 141 4.06 11.07 21.68
C SER A 141 2.91 10.28 21.05
N GLY A 142 2.55 10.57 19.81
CA GLY A 142 1.37 10.04 19.14
C GLY A 142 1.55 8.64 18.58
N ALA A 143 0.45 8.10 18.09
CA ALA A 143 0.38 6.81 17.43
C ALA A 143 -0.80 6.75 16.48
N ASN A 144 -0.83 5.75 15.61
CA ASN A 144 -1.80 5.66 14.54
C ASN A 144 -2.17 4.22 14.24
N ASP A 145 -3.42 4.00 13.89
CA ASP A 145 -3.84 2.81 13.16
C ASP A 145 -4.47 3.19 11.83
N VAL A 146 -5.02 2.18 11.16
CA VAL A 146 -5.70 2.25 9.86
C VAL A 146 -6.76 3.37 9.79
N PHE A 147 -7.45 3.65 10.90
CA PHE A 147 -8.62 4.52 10.97
C PHE A 147 -8.49 5.70 11.93
N ASN A 148 -7.51 5.65 12.85
CA ASN A 148 -7.42 6.56 13.97
C ASN A 148 -6.02 7.15 14.12
N THR A 149 -5.98 8.40 14.57
CA THR A 149 -4.77 9.10 15.01
C THR A 149 -4.91 9.46 16.48
N TYR A 150 -3.88 9.14 17.26
CA TYR A 150 -3.79 9.39 18.69
C TYR A 150 -2.73 10.44 18.96
N ALA A 151 -3.03 11.44 19.79
CA ALA A 151 -2.09 12.51 20.13
C ALA A 151 -1.02 12.03 21.13
N SER A 152 -1.39 11.09 22.00
CA SER A 152 -0.51 10.51 22.98
C SER A 152 -0.81 9.04 23.22
N VAL A 153 0.17 8.17 23.00
CA VAL A 153 0.12 6.75 23.38
C VAL A 153 -0.26 6.59 24.85
N ARG A 154 0.36 7.39 25.74
CA ARG A 154 0.18 7.24 27.20
C ARG A 154 -1.15 7.77 27.69
N GLN A 155 -1.70 8.82 27.07
CA GLN A 155 -2.95 9.45 27.53
C GLN A 155 -4.18 8.95 26.77
N ASP A 156 -4.02 8.51 25.52
CA ASP A 156 -5.14 8.11 24.68
C ASP A 156 -5.20 6.58 24.54
N VAL A 157 -4.09 5.94 24.13
CA VAL A 157 -4.09 4.52 23.77
C VAL A 157 -4.09 3.61 24.99
N TYR A 158 -3.18 3.80 25.95
CA TYR A 158 -3.11 2.94 27.14
C TYR A 158 -4.41 2.94 27.94
N PRO A 159 -5.00 4.10 28.31
CA PRO A 159 -6.22 4.09 29.13
C PRO A 159 -7.40 3.47 28.40
N ALA A 160 -7.45 3.58 27.06
CA ALA A 160 -8.48 2.94 26.26
C ALA A 160 -8.37 1.41 26.30
N ILE A 161 -7.15 0.85 26.17
CA ILE A 161 -6.91 -0.59 26.27
C ILE A 161 -7.14 -1.09 27.69
N GLU A 162 -6.67 -0.39 28.73
CA GLU A 162 -6.88 -0.76 30.12
C GLU A 162 -8.37 -0.77 30.49
N LYS A 163 -9.13 0.21 29.98
CA LYS A 163 -10.59 0.27 30.15
C LYS A 163 -11.28 -0.91 29.47
N ALA A 164 -10.91 -1.22 28.23
CA ALA A 164 -11.51 -2.30 27.45
C ALA A 164 -11.14 -3.70 27.99
N SER A 165 -9.89 -3.89 28.42
CA SER A 165 -9.39 -5.17 28.94
C SER A 165 -9.71 -5.39 30.43
N GLY A 166 -9.97 -4.31 31.18
CA GLY A 166 -10.12 -4.35 32.63
C GLY A 166 -8.82 -4.61 33.40
N ILE A 167 -7.66 -4.56 32.72
CA ILE A 167 -6.35 -4.91 33.27
C ILE A 167 -5.37 -3.76 33.02
N SER A 168 -4.56 -3.44 34.04
CA SER A 168 -3.41 -2.54 33.85
C SER A 168 -2.22 -3.29 33.26
N TYR A 169 -1.47 -2.62 32.37
CA TYR A 169 -0.33 -3.27 31.74
C TYR A 169 0.81 -3.57 32.74
N SER A 170 1.62 -4.56 32.39
CA SER A 170 2.88 -4.87 33.06
C SER A 170 4.06 -4.54 32.16
N VAL A 171 5.18 -4.10 32.75
CA VAL A 171 6.43 -3.85 32.03
C VAL A 171 7.24 -5.13 32.00
N ILE A 172 7.58 -5.59 30.80
CA ILE A 172 8.41 -6.77 30.56
C ILE A 172 9.87 -6.34 30.40
N LYS A 173 10.12 -5.31 29.59
CA LYS A 173 11.45 -4.79 29.31
C LYS A 173 11.46 -3.27 29.30
N GLU A 174 12.34 -2.69 30.12
CA GLU A 174 12.66 -1.27 30.06
C GLU A 174 13.64 -1.03 28.92
N LEU A 175 13.27 -0.19 27.95
CA LEU A 175 14.25 0.30 26.98
C LEU A 175 15.21 1.24 27.71
N PRO A 176 16.54 1.11 27.52
CA PRO A 176 17.49 2.07 28.06
C PRO A 176 17.07 3.47 27.64
N GLN A 177 16.89 4.39 28.60
CA GLN A 177 16.74 5.80 28.27
C GLN A 177 18.01 6.21 27.52
N THR A 178 17.91 6.45 26.21
CA THR A 178 19.02 7.01 25.45
C THR A 178 19.39 8.32 26.09
N LEU A 179 20.56 8.35 26.75
CA LEU A 179 21.20 9.57 27.20
C LEU A 179 21.31 10.47 25.98
N VAL A 180 20.59 11.60 25.99
CA VAL A 180 20.62 12.61 24.94
C VAL A 180 22.07 13.12 24.83
N GLN A 181 22.87 12.50 23.95
CA GLN A 181 24.24 12.92 23.72
C GLN A 181 24.32 13.93 22.59
N SER A 182 24.68 15.14 23.00
CA SER A 182 25.16 16.29 22.24
C SER A 182 24.21 16.96 21.24
N LYS A 183 23.91 18.20 21.61
CA LYS A 183 23.45 19.41 20.91
C LYS A 183 24.06 19.65 19.51
N ALA A 184 24.00 18.68 18.60
CA ALA A 184 24.08 18.98 17.17
C ALA A 184 22.86 19.87 16.81
N ALA A 185 23.05 20.84 15.92
CA ALA A 185 21.91 21.62 15.42
C ALA A 185 20.92 20.65 14.75
N ALA A 186 19.64 20.80 15.07
CA ALA A 186 18.59 20.06 14.39
C ALA A 186 18.69 20.33 12.87
N PRO A 187 18.47 19.32 12.03
CA PRO A 187 18.49 19.50 10.59
C PRO A 187 17.33 20.43 10.21
N ASN A 188 17.58 21.34 9.28
CA ASN A 188 16.59 22.29 8.76
C ASN A 188 16.38 22.02 7.28
N ILE A 189 15.12 21.87 6.85
CA ILE A 189 14.74 21.72 5.45
C ILE A 189 14.30 23.10 4.93
N ASP A 190 15.10 23.68 4.04
CA ASP A 190 14.78 24.96 3.43
C ASP A 190 13.74 24.80 2.31
N SER A 191 13.86 23.74 1.50
CA SER A 191 12.92 23.45 0.42
C SER A 191 13.02 22.02 -0.10
N LEU A 192 11.96 21.58 -0.77
CA LEU A 192 11.87 20.33 -1.52
C LEU A 192 11.73 20.64 -3.01
N SER A 193 12.36 19.83 -3.87
CA SER A 193 12.18 19.92 -5.31
C SER A 193 12.28 18.56 -6.00
N PRO A 194 11.28 18.19 -6.82
CA PRO A 194 9.98 18.85 -6.99
C PRO A 194 9.05 18.63 -5.78
N LEU A 195 7.97 19.42 -5.66
CA LEU A 195 6.96 19.31 -4.59
C LEU A 195 5.85 18.28 -4.88
N SER A 196 5.85 17.73 -6.08
CA SER A 196 4.92 16.70 -6.52
C SER A 196 5.69 15.64 -7.29
N VAL A 197 5.63 14.41 -6.81
CA VAL A 197 6.40 13.25 -7.28
C VAL A 197 5.51 12.01 -7.32
N SER A 198 6.02 10.93 -7.87
CA SER A 198 5.46 9.59 -7.76
C SER A 198 6.37 8.70 -6.90
N ALA A 199 5.80 7.68 -6.27
CA ALA A 199 6.50 6.76 -5.38
C ALA A 199 6.81 5.43 -6.10
N GLY A 200 8.00 4.87 -5.88
CA GLY A 200 8.40 3.60 -6.49
C GLY A 200 8.74 3.69 -7.98
N THR A 201 8.75 4.89 -8.54
CA THR A 201 8.95 5.19 -9.96
C THR A 201 10.35 5.69 -10.30
N LYS A 202 11.28 5.64 -9.34
CA LYS A 202 12.62 6.24 -9.42
C LYS A 202 12.62 7.76 -9.53
N ASP A 203 11.49 8.41 -9.26
CA ASP A 203 11.45 9.87 -9.07
C ASP A 203 12.39 10.27 -7.93
N VAL A 204 13.21 11.29 -8.20
CA VAL A 204 14.23 11.77 -7.27
C VAL A 204 13.75 13.05 -6.59
N LEU A 205 13.68 13.02 -5.26
CA LEU A 205 13.45 14.19 -4.44
C LEU A 205 14.79 14.83 -4.05
N SER A 206 14.93 16.13 -4.33
CA SER A 206 16.00 16.95 -3.78
C SER A 206 15.52 17.69 -2.54
N ILE A 207 16.21 17.51 -1.42
CA ILE A 207 15.95 18.16 -0.14
C ILE A 207 17.09 19.13 0.12
N TYR A 208 16.80 20.43 0.08
CA TYR A 208 17.77 21.49 0.36
C TYR A 208 17.63 21.92 1.81
N GLY A 209 18.75 22.23 2.46
CA GLY A 209 18.71 22.63 3.87
C GLY A 209 20.08 22.82 4.50
N SER A 210 20.14 22.60 5.81
CA SER A 210 21.39 22.67 6.58
C SER A 210 21.36 21.72 7.77
N GLY A 211 22.54 21.35 8.29
CA GLY A 211 22.65 20.47 9.45
C GLY A 211 22.41 18.99 9.14
N PHE A 212 22.35 18.60 7.86
CA PHE A 212 22.24 17.20 7.46
C PHE A 212 23.55 16.43 7.66
N GLY A 213 24.66 17.12 7.94
CA GLY A 213 26.00 16.56 8.08
C GLY A 213 26.63 16.12 6.76
N ALA A 214 27.96 16.15 6.70
CA ALA A 214 28.73 15.87 5.47
C ALA A 214 28.57 14.44 4.89
N THR A 215 28.08 13.50 5.69
CA THR A 215 27.78 12.11 5.30
C THR A 215 26.50 11.64 5.99
N ARG A 216 25.79 10.66 5.38
CA ARG A 216 24.56 10.08 5.93
C ARG A 216 24.76 9.53 7.34
N GLY A 217 25.70 8.61 7.53
CA GLY A 217 25.84 7.88 8.80
C GLY A 217 24.55 7.11 9.10
N THR A 218 24.00 7.32 10.29
CA THR A 218 22.69 6.76 10.71
C THR A 218 21.50 7.67 10.36
N GLY A 219 21.73 8.74 9.60
CA GLY A 219 20.65 9.64 9.20
C GLY A 219 19.74 9.01 8.16
N GLU A 220 18.44 9.28 8.24
CA GLU A 220 17.43 8.72 7.35
C GLU A 220 16.52 9.85 6.84
N VAL A 221 16.09 9.79 5.58
CA VAL A 221 14.93 10.57 5.12
C VAL A 221 13.69 9.75 5.42
N VAL A 222 12.65 10.38 5.94
CA VAL A 222 11.42 9.66 6.27
C VAL A 222 10.20 10.33 5.66
N PHE A 223 9.38 9.50 5.03
CA PHE A 223 8.12 9.85 4.37
C PHE A 223 6.96 9.30 5.19
N ARG A 224 5.75 9.84 4.96
CA ARG A 224 4.51 9.17 5.37
C ARG A 224 4.37 7.85 4.63
N ASN A 225 3.77 6.84 5.28
CA ASN A 225 3.48 5.56 4.65
C ASN A 225 2.03 5.56 4.13
N ALA A 226 1.85 5.29 2.84
CA ALA A 226 0.54 5.42 2.21
C ALA A 226 -0.52 4.41 2.70
N SER A 227 -0.10 3.20 3.10
CA SER A 227 -1.01 2.12 3.50
C SER A 227 -1.39 2.16 4.98
N THR A 228 -0.54 2.77 5.81
CA THR A 228 -0.82 2.92 7.25
C THR A 228 -1.13 4.37 7.63
N GLY A 229 -1.32 5.25 6.64
CA GLY A 229 -1.64 6.67 6.80
C GLY A 229 -0.56 7.46 7.53
N PRO A 230 -0.62 7.61 8.87
CA PRO A 230 0.34 8.41 9.62
C PRO A 230 1.55 7.58 10.10
N GLY A 231 1.63 6.31 9.71
CA GLY A 231 2.87 5.52 9.72
C GLY A 231 3.97 6.15 8.84
N ASN A 232 5.17 5.58 8.90
CA ASN A 232 6.35 6.15 8.29
C ASN A 232 7.13 5.11 7.49
N VAL A 233 7.76 5.55 6.40
CA VAL A 233 8.64 4.73 5.55
C VAL A 233 9.93 5.49 5.30
N SER A 234 11.06 4.79 5.36
CA SER A 234 12.36 5.33 4.96
C SER A 234 12.86 4.62 3.70
N PRO A 235 13.56 5.32 2.80
CA PRO A 235 14.23 4.70 1.67
C PRO A 235 15.27 3.67 2.13
N VAL A 236 15.48 2.63 1.32
CA VAL A 236 16.59 1.69 1.53
C VAL A 236 17.92 2.34 1.20
N ASP A 237 19.02 1.71 1.60
CA ASP A 237 20.36 2.29 1.48
C ASP A 237 20.71 2.73 0.05
N ASP A 238 20.32 1.93 -0.95
CA ASP A 238 20.60 2.14 -2.38
C ASP A 238 19.68 3.20 -3.03
N GLU A 239 18.60 3.62 -2.38
CA GLU A 239 17.73 4.72 -2.86
C GLU A 239 18.32 6.11 -2.55
N TYR A 240 19.39 6.19 -1.75
CA TYR A 240 20.11 7.44 -1.48
C TYR A 240 21.17 7.72 -2.55
N ILE A 241 20.86 8.66 -3.44
CA ILE A 241 21.74 9.07 -4.55
C ILE A 241 22.85 10.02 -4.06
N LEU A 242 22.51 10.95 -3.16
CA LEU A 242 23.45 11.94 -2.65
C LEU A 242 23.09 12.31 -1.20
N TRP A 243 24.11 12.45 -0.36
CA TRP A 243 23.98 13.07 0.95
C TRP A 243 25.12 14.05 1.19
N SER A 244 24.79 15.31 1.44
CA SER A 244 25.70 16.33 1.96
C SER A 244 25.04 17.08 3.10
N ASP A 245 25.77 18.03 3.72
CA ASP A 245 25.24 18.83 4.83
C ASP A 245 24.04 19.72 4.43
N ASN A 246 23.92 20.03 3.15
CA ASN A 246 22.95 20.99 2.62
C ASN A 246 22.08 20.47 1.46
N LEU A 247 22.30 19.25 1.00
CA LEU A 247 21.55 18.63 -0.08
C LEU A 247 21.47 17.12 0.12
N ILE A 248 20.25 16.59 0.10
CA ILE A 248 19.99 15.16 -0.03
C ILE A 248 19.28 14.94 -1.35
N LYS A 249 19.72 13.95 -2.15
CA LYS A 249 18.97 13.41 -3.28
C LYS A 249 18.62 11.97 -2.98
N VAL A 250 17.34 11.66 -3.04
CA VAL A 250 16.83 10.35 -2.67
C VAL A 250 15.69 9.95 -3.59
N GLU A 251 15.65 8.70 -3.99
CA GLU A 251 14.50 8.13 -4.69
C GLU A 251 13.32 8.01 -3.73
N VAL A 252 12.12 8.29 -4.22
CA VAL A 252 10.91 8.21 -3.39
C VAL A 252 10.49 6.74 -3.27
N PRO A 253 10.47 6.17 -2.04
CA PRO A 253 10.25 4.74 -1.86
C PRO A 253 8.80 4.37 -2.20
N TYR A 254 8.59 3.14 -2.67
CA TYR A 254 7.32 2.70 -3.26
C TYR A 254 6.09 2.81 -2.34
N SER A 255 6.28 2.74 -1.02
CA SER A 255 5.20 2.87 -0.03
C SER A 255 5.05 4.28 0.54
N ALA A 256 5.73 5.29 -0.02
CA ALA A 256 5.59 6.68 0.39
C ALA A 256 4.21 7.23 0.05
N GLY A 257 3.62 7.98 0.98
CA GLY A 257 2.35 8.68 0.83
C GLY A 257 2.50 10.19 0.92
N THR A 258 1.48 10.89 0.43
CA THR A 258 1.36 12.36 0.54
C THR A 258 1.46 12.80 2.00
N GLY A 259 2.27 13.82 2.26
CA GLY A 259 2.41 14.40 3.59
C GLY A 259 3.81 14.91 3.87
N GLY A 260 4.14 14.99 5.16
CA GLY A 260 5.41 15.53 5.64
C GLY A 260 6.61 14.64 5.32
N VAL A 261 7.65 15.23 4.72
CA VAL A 261 8.99 14.65 4.58
C VAL A 261 9.89 15.26 5.65
N ARG A 262 10.74 14.42 6.26
CA ARG A 262 11.70 14.82 7.29
C ARG A 262 13.09 14.22 7.04
N VAL A 263 14.12 14.88 7.56
CA VAL A 263 15.49 14.36 7.64
C VAL A 263 15.78 14.04 9.10
N ASP A 264 15.94 12.77 9.43
CA ASP A 264 16.27 12.34 10.78
C ASP A 264 17.76 12.44 11.04
N LYS A 265 18.16 13.53 11.71
CA LYS A 265 19.51 13.74 12.25
C LYS A 265 19.50 14.68 13.47
N ASN A 266 19.00 14.22 14.61
CA ASN A 266 18.95 14.97 15.88
C ASN A 266 17.93 16.15 15.93
N GLY A 267 16.80 16.06 15.22
CA GLY A 267 15.70 17.03 15.31
C GLY A 267 14.67 16.87 14.18
N THR A 268 13.61 17.69 14.20
CA THR A 268 12.48 17.58 13.26
C THR A 268 12.28 18.88 12.49
N ASP A 269 12.28 18.77 11.15
CA ASP A 269 11.64 19.73 10.25
C ASP A 269 10.75 18.94 9.27
N ILE A 270 9.61 19.51 8.92
CA ILE A 270 8.57 18.85 8.13
C ILE A 270 8.19 19.75 6.96
N SER A 271 8.46 19.29 5.74
CA SER A 271 7.99 19.93 4.51
C SER A 271 6.94 19.05 3.83
N ALA A 272 5.86 19.65 3.34
CA ALA A 272 4.78 18.93 2.66
C ALA A 272 5.21 18.49 1.25
N LEU A 273 4.96 17.22 0.93
CA LEU A 273 5.18 16.61 -0.38
C LEU A 273 3.88 15.96 -0.85
N ASN A 274 3.53 16.19 -2.12
CA ASN A 274 2.44 15.49 -2.78
C ASN A 274 2.98 14.25 -3.50
N ILE A 275 2.44 13.07 -3.17
CA ILE A 275 2.65 11.83 -3.93
C ILE A 275 1.42 11.63 -4.82
N ARG A 276 1.60 11.77 -6.14
CA ARG A 276 0.50 11.68 -7.10
C ARG A 276 0.01 10.26 -7.30
N PHE A 277 0.94 9.31 -7.33
CA PHE A 277 0.67 7.87 -7.45
C PHE A 277 1.88 7.07 -6.97
N ALA A 278 1.67 5.77 -6.73
CA ALA A 278 2.71 4.82 -6.34
C ALA A 278 2.68 3.58 -7.24
N GLN A 279 3.83 3.08 -7.65
CA GLN A 279 3.97 1.76 -8.27
C GLN A 279 4.46 0.74 -7.23
N LEU A 280 3.89 -0.46 -7.21
CA LEU A 280 4.35 -1.57 -6.38
C LEU A 280 5.74 -2.05 -6.79
N ALA A 281 6.43 -2.65 -5.83
CA ALA A 281 7.75 -3.21 -6.04
C ALA A 281 7.90 -4.54 -5.29
N LEU A 282 8.63 -5.47 -5.90
CA LEU A 282 9.13 -6.66 -5.24
C LEU A 282 10.23 -6.23 -4.27
N THR A 283 10.03 -6.49 -2.98
CA THR A 283 10.95 -6.10 -1.91
C THR A 283 12.07 -7.12 -1.77
N THR A 284 13.08 -7.00 -2.63
CA THR A 284 14.37 -7.69 -2.48
C THR A 284 15.39 -6.74 -1.87
N LEU A 285 16.14 -7.18 -0.86
CA LEU A 285 17.34 -6.45 -0.44
C LEU A 285 18.49 -6.72 -1.43
N PRO A 286 19.27 -5.70 -1.82
CA PRO A 286 19.34 -4.35 -1.23
C PRO A 286 18.39 -3.30 -1.83
N TYR A 287 17.66 -3.60 -2.90
CA TYR A 287 16.92 -2.59 -3.68
C TYR A 287 15.54 -3.09 -4.19
N PRO A 288 14.44 -2.35 -3.97
CA PRO A 288 13.13 -2.69 -4.48
C PRO A 288 13.07 -2.69 -6.02
N ILE A 289 12.50 -3.75 -6.59
CA ILE A 289 12.37 -3.94 -8.04
C ILE A 289 10.94 -3.60 -8.45
N PRO A 290 10.68 -2.55 -9.26
CA PRO A 290 9.34 -2.25 -9.75
C PRO A 290 8.71 -3.44 -10.46
N THR A 291 7.45 -3.74 -10.16
CA THR A 291 6.73 -4.88 -10.74
C THR A 291 6.02 -4.46 -12.02
N VAL A 292 6.10 -5.31 -13.05
CA VAL A 292 5.47 -5.07 -14.36
C VAL A 292 4.62 -6.25 -14.80
N HIS A 293 3.74 -6.00 -15.77
CA HIS A 293 2.95 -7.05 -16.40
C HIS A 293 3.72 -7.74 -17.55
N LEU A 294 3.26 -8.94 -17.90
CA LEU A 294 3.79 -9.80 -18.96
C LEU A 294 2.66 -10.27 -19.89
N ASP A 295 3.00 -11.01 -20.94
CA ASP A 295 2.04 -11.83 -21.69
C ASP A 295 1.73 -13.12 -20.92
N ASN A 296 0.69 -13.07 -20.07
CA ASN A 296 0.33 -14.16 -19.15
C ASN A 296 -0.45 -15.27 -19.87
N ASN A 297 -1.31 -14.88 -20.81
CA ASN A 297 -2.25 -15.77 -21.48
C ASN A 297 -1.83 -16.18 -22.91
N GLY A 298 -0.64 -15.78 -23.36
CA GLY A 298 -0.15 -16.01 -24.73
C GLY A 298 -0.86 -15.16 -25.81
N SER A 299 -1.77 -14.28 -25.40
CA SER A 299 -2.52 -13.34 -26.25
C SER A 299 -2.11 -11.89 -26.00
N GLY A 300 -0.95 -11.70 -25.38
CA GLY A 300 -0.35 -10.40 -25.07
C GLY A 300 -0.81 -9.81 -23.74
N GLY A 301 -1.43 -10.55 -22.83
CA GLY A 301 -2.01 -9.96 -21.62
C GLY A 301 -2.51 -10.97 -20.60
N PHE A 302 -3.53 -10.61 -19.82
CA PHE A 302 -4.11 -11.46 -18.77
C PHE A 302 -5.56 -11.81 -19.09
N THR A 303 -5.95 -13.02 -18.73
CA THR A 303 -7.34 -13.47 -18.74
C THR A 303 -7.80 -13.72 -17.32
N TRP A 304 -8.81 -12.96 -16.91
CA TRP A 304 -9.48 -13.05 -15.63
C TRP A 304 -10.61 -14.07 -15.69
N ARG A 305 -10.74 -14.93 -14.69
CA ARG A 305 -11.80 -15.93 -14.60
C ARG A 305 -12.51 -15.76 -13.26
N MET A 306 -13.84 -15.82 -13.30
CA MET A 306 -14.64 -15.74 -12.08
C MET A 306 -15.01 -17.14 -11.60
N ALA A 307 -14.91 -17.36 -10.29
CA ALA A 307 -15.50 -18.53 -9.64
C ALA A 307 -17.00 -18.60 -9.91
N MET A 308 -17.57 -19.81 -9.89
CA MET A 308 -18.94 -20.05 -10.38
C MET A 308 -20.02 -19.25 -9.64
N ASP A 309 -19.88 -19.07 -8.34
CA ASP A 309 -20.82 -18.35 -7.49
C ASP A 309 -20.78 -16.84 -7.76
N PHE A 310 -19.59 -16.25 -7.87
CA PHE A 310 -19.38 -14.86 -8.28
C PHE A 310 -19.89 -14.62 -9.71
N TYR A 311 -19.58 -15.53 -10.63
CA TYR A 311 -20.02 -15.46 -12.02
C TYR A 311 -21.54 -15.55 -12.17
N SER A 312 -22.19 -16.41 -11.37
CA SER A 312 -23.64 -16.62 -11.41
C SER A 312 -24.42 -15.48 -10.77
N ASN A 313 -23.77 -14.68 -9.91
CA ASN A 313 -24.31 -13.43 -9.42
C ASN A 313 -24.22 -12.36 -10.52
N SER A 314 -25.32 -12.17 -11.27
CA SER A 314 -25.36 -11.24 -12.40
C SER A 314 -24.99 -9.80 -12.03
N GLY A 315 -25.24 -9.40 -10.78
CA GLY A 315 -24.89 -8.08 -10.27
C GLY A 315 -23.38 -7.94 -10.03
N ALA A 316 -22.79 -8.90 -9.30
CA ALA A 316 -21.36 -8.92 -9.01
C ALA A 316 -20.54 -8.98 -10.30
N LYS A 317 -20.89 -9.93 -11.18
CA LYS A 317 -20.29 -10.10 -12.50
C LYS A 317 -20.32 -8.80 -13.32
N ALA A 318 -21.49 -8.18 -13.46
CA ALA A 318 -21.60 -6.97 -14.27
C ALA A 318 -20.83 -5.79 -13.68
N SER A 319 -20.78 -5.65 -12.35
CA SER A 319 -20.00 -4.60 -11.68
C SER A 319 -18.50 -4.78 -11.86
N TYR A 320 -17.99 -6.00 -11.69
CA TYR A 320 -16.58 -6.31 -11.95
C TYR A 320 -16.23 -6.11 -13.43
N GLU A 321 -17.06 -6.57 -14.37
CA GLU A 321 -16.81 -6.39 -15.81
C GLU A 321 -16.67 -4.91 -16.20
N ARG A 322 -17.45 -4.02 -15.56
CA ARG A 322 -17.31 -2.56 -15.73
C ARG A 322 -16.00 -2.05 -15.15
N ALA A 323 -15.65 -2.44 -13.93
CA ALA A 323 -14.39 -2.03 -13.29
C ALA A 323 -13.15 -2.48 -14.11
N LEU A 324 -13.18 -3.71 -14.64
CA LEU A 324 -12.13 -4.22 -15.53
C LEU A 324 -12.03 -3.41 -16.83
N ALA A 325 -13.18 -3.08 -17.43
CA ALA A 325 -13.23 -2.24 -18.62
C ALA A 325 -12.68 -0.83 -18.35
N THR A 326 -13.01 -0.22 -17.21
CA THR A 326 -12.50 1.09 -16.79
C THR A 326 -10.97 1.14 -16.84
N TRP A 327 -10.30 0.14 -16.27
CA TRP A 327 -8.84 0.04 -16.32
C TRP A 327 -8.32 -0.21 -17.73
N SER A 328 -8.88 -1.20 -18.42
CA SER A 328 -8.45 -1.63 -19.75
C SER A 328 -8.57 -0.51 -20.80
N ASP A 329 -9.66 0.25 -20.78
CA ASP A 329 -9.95 1.31 -21.74
C ASP A 329 -9.12 2.58 -21.51
N LYS A 330 -8.80 2.90 -20.24
CA LYS A 330 -8.10 4.14 -19.89
C LYS A 330 -6.58 4.01 -19.90
N THR A 331 -6.06 2.81 -19.66
CA THR A 331 -4.61 2.59 -19.49
C THR A 331 -3.99 1.70 -20.55
N CYS A 332 -4.80 1.20 -21.49
CA CYS A 332 -4.37 0.27 -22.53
C CYS A 332 -3.93 -1.12 -22.01
N ILE A 333 -4.17 -1.42 -20.72
CA ILE A 333 -3.84 -2.74 -20.17
C ILE A 333 -4.65 -3.83 -20.85
N ASN A 334 -3.95 -4.89 -21.28
CA ASN A 334 -4.54 -6.00 -22.01
C ASN A 334 -5.11 -7.02 -21.03
N TRP A 335 -6.24 -6.65 -20.42
CA TRP A 335 -7.04 -7.50 -19.57
C TRP A 335 -8.32 -7.90 -20.29
N SER A 336 -8.68 -9.18 -20.13
CA SER A 336 -9.84 -9.78 -20.77
C SER A 336 -10.59 -10.67 -19.77
N ASN A 337 -11.91 -10.73 -19.91
CA ASN A 337 -12.72 -11.73 -19.20
C ASN A 337 -12.67 -13.06 -19.95
N GLY A 338 -12.42 -14.14 -19.22
CA GLY A 338 -12.55 -15.52 -19.67
C GLY A 338 -13.90 -16.14 -19.30
N PRO A 339 -14.10 -17.43 -19.61
CA PRO A 339 -15.23 -18.19 -19.06
C PRO A 339 -15.07 -18.34 -17.53
N SER A 340 -16.15 -18.72 -16.85
CA SER A 340 -16.09 -19.08 -15.43
C SER A 340 -15.10 -20.23 -15.17
N THR A 341 -14.68 -20.35 -13.91
CA THR A 341 -13.81 -21.42 -13.43
C THR A 341 -14.47 -22.20 -12.28
N THR A 342 -14.07 -23.45 -12.11
CA THR A 342 -14.42 -24.28 -10.95
C THR A 342 -13.49 -24.02 -9.76
N VAL A 343 -12.40 -23.30 -9.98
CA VAL A 343 -11.46 -22.90 -8.92
C VAL A 343 -12.11 -21.82 -8.09
N ASP A 344 -12.22 -22.10 -6.81
CA ASP A 344 -12.80 -21.21 -5.80
C ASP A 344 -11.87 -21.20 -4.60
N ALA A 345 -10.67 -20.68 -4.83
CA ALA A 345 -9.59 -20.59 -3.87
C ALA A 345 -8.71 -19.37 -4.22
N ASP A 346 -8.04 -18.83 -3.21
CA ASP A 346 -7.01 -17.79 -3.30
C ASP A 346 -5.65 -18.47 -3.21
N VAL A 347 -5.12 -18.97 -4.34
CA VAL A 347 -3.91 -19.81 -4.43
C VAL A 347 -3.21 -19.61 -5.76
N GLN A 348 -1.89 -19.76 -5.81
CA GLN A 348 -1.13 -19.64 -7.05
C GLN A 348 -1.29 -20.89 -7.94
N ASP A 349 -2.24 -20.88 -8.86
CA ASP A 349 -2.58 -22.02 -9.74
C ASP A 349 -2.56 -21.70 -11.25
N GLY A 350 -2.13 -20.49 -11.61
CA GLY A 350 -2.07 -19.98 -12.97
C GLY A 350 -3.39 -19.37 -13.46
N ILE A 351 -4.36 -19.14 -12.57
CA ILE A 351 -5.64 -18.52 -12.89
C ILE A 351 -5.72 -17.17 -12.19
N ASN A 352 -5.88 -16.09 -12.95
CA ASN A 352 -6.22 -14.81 -12.35
C ASN A 352 -7.69 -14.84 -11.89
N ASN A 353 -7.92 -15.16 -10.61
CA ASN A 353 -9.23 -15.52 -10.10
C ASN A 353 -10.00 -14.32 -9.54
N VAL A 354 -11.34 -14.40 -9.62
CA VAL A 354 -12.27 -13.43 -9.04
C VAL A 354 -13.38 -14.22 -8.35
N ARG A 355 -13.41 -14.18 -7.02
CA ARG A 355 -14.30 -15.05 -6.24
C ARG A 355 -14.94 -14.36 -5.05
N PHE A 356 -15.98 -14.96 -4.50
CA PHE A 356 -16.34 -14.67 -3.11
C PHE A 356 -15.51 -15.55 -2.17
N ALA A 357 -15.22 -15.03 -0.99
CA ALA A 357 -14.47 -15.73 0.04
C ALA A 357 -15.23 -16.92 0.61
N ASP A 358 -14.51 -17.89 1.14
CA ASP A 358 -15.09 -18.86 2.06
C ASP A 358 -15.37 -18.22 3.44
N THR A 359 -16.30 -18.79 4.20
CA THR A 359 -16.64 -18.28 5.53
C THR A 359 -15.40 -18.24 6.44
N GLY A 360 -15.05 -17.04 6.90
CA GLY A 360 -13.92 -16.81 7.81
C GLY A 360 -12.54 -16.77 7.14
N GLU A 361 -12.47 -16.77 5.80
CA GLU A 361 -11.21 -16.61 5.08
C GLU A 361 -10.66 -15.18 5.16
N LEU A 362 -11.54 -14.18 5.03
CA LEU A 362 -11.16 -12.77 5.16
C LEU A 362 -11.19 -12.32 6.62
N GLU A 363 -10.18 -11.54 7.00
CA GLU A 363 -10.05 -10.98 8.34
C GLU A 363 -11.24 -10.07 8.69
N ALA A 364 -11.59 -10.00 9.98
CA ALA A 364 -12.69 -9.17 10.44
C ALA A 364 -12.53 -7.73 9.94
N GLY A 365 -13.59 -7.20 9.34
CA GLY A 365 -13.58 -5.86 8.77
C GLY A 365 -13.06 -5.76 7.34
N VAL A 366 -12.39 -6.76 6.77
CA VAL A 366 -12.00 -6.72 5.34
C VAL A 366 -13.23 -6.93 4.45
N LEU A 367 -13.32 -6.19 3.34
CA LEU A 367 -14.40 -6.25 2.35
C LEU A 367 -13.99 -7.02 1.10
N ALA A 368 -12.74 -6.85 0.70
CA ALA A 368 -12.10 -7.56 -0.40
C ALA A 368 -10.59 -7.60 -0.16
N HIS A 369 -9.91 -8.50 -0.84
CA HIS A 369 -8.45 -8.45 -0.96
C HIS A 369 -7.98 -8.71 -2.38
N THR A 370 -6.80 -8.18 -2.70
CA THR A 370 -6.04 -8.46 -3.92
C THR A 370 -4.72 -9.10 -3.54
N ARG A 371 -4.48 -10.30 -4.07
CA ARG A 371 -3.19 -10.99 -3.93
C ARG A 371 -2.44 -10.94 -5.26
N ASN A 372 -1.20 -10.49 -5.20
CA ASN A 372 -0.30 -10.47 -6.35
C ASN A 372 0.81 -11.49 -6.14
N TYR A 373 1.06 -12.30 -7.16
CA TYR A 373 2.20 -13.20 -7.22
C TYR A 373 3.22 -12.69 -8.24
N TRP A 374 4.48 -12.70 -7.85
CA TRP A 374 5.59 -12.19 -8.65
C TRP A 374 6.71 -13.21 -8.82
N THR A 375 7.45 -13.06 -9.91
CA THR A 375 8.76 -13.67 -10.09
C THR A 375 9.76 -12.63 -10.59
N ASN A 376 11.03 -12.73 -10.24
CA ASN A 376 12.10 -11.95 -10.88
C ASN A 376 13.12 -12.85 -11.58
N CYS A 377 13.73 -12.33 -12.65
CA CYS A 377 14.79 -13.04 -13.37
C CYS A 377 16.18 -12.46 -13.10
N ASP A 378 16.25 -11.25 -12.55
CA ASP A 378 17.46 -10.59 -12.07
C ASP A 378 17.11 -9.52 -11.02
N ALA A 379 18.11 -8.73 -10.62
CA ALA A 379 17.95 -7.67 -9.62
C ALA A 379 17.25 -6.39 -10.15
N SER A 380 16.68 -6.41 -11.35
CA SER A 380 16.07 -5.23 -11.98
C SER A 380 14.74 -5.51 -12.70
N ASN A 381 14.36 -6.78 -12.87
CA ASN A 381 13.16 -7.18 -13.60
C ASN A 381 12.29 -8.13 -12.75
N ALA A 382 11.16 -7.62 -12.26
CA ALA A 382 10.14 -8.38 -11.54
C ALA A 382 8.80 -8.35 -12.32
N PHE A 383 8.14 -9.50 -12.43
CA PHE A 383 6.97 -9.70 -13.26
C PHE A 383 5.82 -10.29 -12.46
N THR A 384 4.62 -9.75 -12.67
CA THR A 384 3.37 -10.32 -12.15
C THR A 384 3.00 -11.56 -12.92
N VAL A 385 2.94 -12.70 -12.23
CA VAL A 385 2.64 -14.00 -12.84
C VAL A 385 1.19 -14.41 -12.64
N GLU A 386 0.53 -13.90 -11.61
CA GLU A 386 -0.86 -14.24 -11.27
C GLU A 386 -1.41 -13.22 -10.29
N ILE A 387 -2.73 -13.02 -10.31
CA ILE A 387 -3.44 -12.07 -9.44
C ILE A 387 -4.82 -12.62 -9.08
N ASP A 388 -5.14 -12.66 -7.79
CA ASP A 388 -6.44 -13.09 -7.29
C ASP A 388 -7.17 -11.96 -6.57
N LEU A 389 -8.48 -11.88 -6.79
CA LEU A 389 -9.39 -10.99 -6.08
C LEU A 389 -10.45 -11.82 -5.35
N THR A 390 -10.55 -11.62 -4.04
CA THR A 390 -11.57 -12.27 -3.21
C THR A 390 -12.41 -11.22 -2.49
N TYR A 391 -13.74 -11.41 -2.52
CA TYR A 391 -14.70 -10.49 -1.91
C TYR A 391 -15.42 -11.18 -0.75
N ASP A 392 -15.68 -10.47 0.34
CA ASP A 392 -16.44 -11.02 1.47
C ASP A 392 -17.91 -11.27 1.05
N PRO A 393 -18.41 -12.52 1.03
CA PRO A 393 -19.77 -12.83 0.61
C PRO A 393 -20.84 -12.28 1.57
N ASP A 394 -20.49 -12.04 2.84
CA ASP A 394 -21.42 -11.70 3.91
C ASP A 394 -21.69 -10.18 3.98
N LYS A 395 -21.02 -9.38 3.16
CA LYS A 395 -21.25 -7.94 3.10
C LYS A 395 -22.53 -7.59 2.33
N SER A 396 -23.15 -6.50 2.77
CA SER A 396 -24.30 -5.92 2.11
C SER A 396 -23.86 -5.18 0.85
N TRP A 397 -23.70 -5.93 -0.24
CA TRP A 397 -23.25 -5.40 -1.53
C TRP A 397 -24.36 -4.68 -2.29
N TYR A 398 -24.02 -3.53 -2.87
CA TYR A 398 -24.77 -2.87 -3.91
C TYR A 398 -24.17 -3.22 -5.27
N TYR A 399 -25.01 -3.72 -6.18
CA TYR A 399 -24.62 -4.18 -7.51
C TYR A 399 -25.12 -3.29 -8.66
N GLY A 400 -25.92 -2.26 -8.33
CA GLY A 400 -26.51 -1.39 -9.33
C GLY A 400 -25.53 -0.35 -9.87
N SER A 401 -25.93 0.36 -10.91
CA SER A 401 -25.17 1.49 -11.47
C SER A 401 -25.56 2.84 -10.87
N GLY A 402 -26.58 2.89 -10.01
CA GLY A 402 -27.01 4.11 -9.31
C GLY A 402 -26.22 4.37 -8.03
N ASN A 403 -26.80 5.18 -7.15
CA ASN A 403 -26.25 5.42 -5.82
C ASN A 403 -26.60 4.27 -4.87
N PRO A 404 -25.61 3.69 -4.17
CA PRO A 404 -25.86 2.69 -3.13
C PRO A 404 -26.63 3.30 -1.96
N PRO A 405 -27.55 2.54 -1.33
CA PRO A 405 -28.09 2.89 -0.02
C PRO A 405 -26.97 3.05 1.02
N VAL A 406 -27.21 3.87 2.06
CA VAL A 406 -26.20 4.22 3.08
C VAL A 406 -25.68 3.05 3.93
N HIS A 407 -26.23 1.86 3.76
CA HIS A 407 -25.83 0.63 4.47
C HIS A 407 -25.17 -0.40 3.54
N GLN A 408 -25.04 -0.08 2.24
CA GLN A 408 -24.48 -0.99 1.25
C GLN A 408 -23.13 -0.50 0.74
N TYR A 409 -22.24 -1.44 0.48
CA TYR A 409 -20.94 -1.19 -0.14
C TYR A 409 -21.06 -1.37 -1.65
N ASP A 410 -20.56 -0.41 -2.42
CA ASP A 410 -20.58 -0.49 -3.87
C ASP A 410 -19.47 -1.41 -4.37
N ILE A 411 -19.83 -2.61 -4.84
CA ILE A 411 -18.82 -3.60 -5.26
C ILE A 411 -18.03 -3.12 -6.47
N GLU A 412 -18.59 -2.28 -7.34
CA GLU A 412 -17.87 -1.72 -8.49
C GLU A 412 -16.74 -0.79 -8.04
N SER A 413 -17.00 0.10 -7.07
CA SER A 413 -15.98 0.98 -6.52
C SER A 413 -14.85 0.19 -5.83
N ILE A 414 -15.19 -0.86 -5.08
CA ILE A 414 -14.19 -1.74 -4.47
C ILE A 414 -13.41 -2.50 -5.56
N SER A 415 -14.10 -3.00 -6.59
CA SER A 415 -13.44 -3.67 -7.73
C SER A 415 -12.46 -2.73 -8.46
N VAL A 416 -12.80 -1.44 -8.63
CA VAL A 416 -11.90 -0.44 -9.24
C VAL A 416 -10.64 -0.26 -8.40
N HIS A 417 -10.76 -0.22 -7.07
CA HIS A 417 -9.62 -0.14 -6.14
C HIS A 417 -8.74 -1.39 -6.18
N GLU A 418 -9.34 -2.57 -6.01
CA GLU A 418 -8.63 -3.86 -6.03
C GLU A 418 -7.92 -4.08 -7.37
N LEU A 419 -8.57 -3.74 -8.47
CA LEU A 419 -7.94 -3.77 -9.79
C LEU A 419 -6.81 -2.74 -9.95
N GLY A 420 -6.77 -1.68 -9.13
CA GLY A 420 -5.61 -0.79 -9.05
C GLY A 420 -4.40 -1.48 -8.44
N HIS A 421 -4.57 -2.25 -7.38
CA HIS A 421 -3.52 -3.12 -6.86
C HIS A 421 -3.11 -4.19 -7.88
N ALA A 422 -4.08 -4.78 -8.59
CA ALA A 422 -3.78 -5.69 -9.70
C ALA A 422 -2.99 -5.01 -10.82
N HIS A 423 -3.20 -3.71 -11.05
CA HIS A 423 -2.44 -2.87 -11.99
C HIS A 423 -1.08 -2.44 -11.42
N GLN A 424 -0.62 -3.07 -10.34
CA GLN A 424 0.64 -2.77 -9.68
C GLN A 424 0.70 -1.36 -9.10
N LEU A 425 -0.44 -0.81 -8.67
CA LEU A 425 -0.48 0.49 -7.99
C LEU A 425 -0.52 0.32 -6.46
N GLY A 426 0.26 1.15 -5.78
CA GLY A 426 0.22 1.30 -4.33
C GLY A 426 -0.84 2.30 -3.88
N HIS A 427 -1.11 2.32 -2.58
CA HIS A 427 -1.98 3.35 -1.99
C HIS A 427 -1.38 4.75 -2.13
N VAL A 428 -2.25 5.76 -2.07
CA VAL A 428 -1.89 7.17 -1.86
C VAL A 428 -2.70 7.76 -0.70
N ILE A 429 -2.27 8.90 -0.17
CA ILE A 429 -3.02 9.63 0.87
C ILE A 429 -3.73 10.82 0.21
N ASP A 430 -4.87 10.55 -0.44
CA ASP A 430 -5.69 11.57 -1.12
C ASP A 430 -7.17 11.14 -1.17
N LEU A 431 -8.03 11.74 -0.36
CA LEU A 431 -9.46 11.36 -0.26
C LEU A 431 -10.21 11.35 -1.60
N ASP A 432 -9.74 12.08 -2.61
CA ASP A 432 -10.34 12.14 -3.95
C ASP A 432 -9.77 11.10 -4.92
N ASP A 433 -8.65 10.45 -4.61
CA ASP A 433 -8.02 9.40 -5.43
C ASP A 433 -8.54 8.01 -5.06
N PHE A 434 -8.93 7.16 -6.02
CA PHE A 434 -9.50 5.86 -5.65
C PHE A 434 -8.46 4.90 -5.07
N MET A 435 -7.16 5.08 -5.33
CA MET A 435 -6.07 4.39 -4.64
C MET A 435 -5.83 4.95 -3.25
N HIS A 436 -6.58 5.97 -2.83
CA HIS A 436 -6.69 6.22 -1.42
C HIS A 436 -7.38 5.08 -0.73
N ALA A 437 -6.82 4.74 0.41
CA ALA A 437 -7.21 3.59 1.13
C ALA A 437 -8.61 3.71 1.72
N THR A 438 -9.55 4.63 1.38
CA THR A 438 -10.90 4.75 2.01
C THR A 438 -12.12 4.94 1.10
N ILE A 439 -13.15 4.09 1.27
CA ILE A 439 -14.54 4.28 0.81
C ILE A 439 -15.56 3.75 1.84
N GLY A 440 -16.59 4.54 2.15
CA GLY A 440 -17.69 4.20 3.07
C GLY A 440 -18.92 3.58 2.41
N PRO A 441 -19.83 2.97 3.19
CA PRO A 441 -21.12 2.55 2.66
C PRO A 441 -21.92 3.75 2.15
N GLY A 442 -22.71 3.55 1.09
CA GLY A 442 -23.44 4.65 0.44
C GLY A 442 -22.59 5.58 -0.42
N GLN A 443 -21.29 5.30 -0.60
CA GLN A 443 -20.39 6.08 -1.46
C GLN A 443 -20.05 5.32 -2.75
N THR A 444 -19.64 6.08 -3.76
CA THR A 444 -19.18 5.53 -5.05
C THR A 444 -17.88 6.21 -5.49
N LYS A 445 -17.01 5.43 -6.13
CA LYS A 445 -15.74 5.86 -6.69
C LYS A 445 -15.35 4.92 -7.85
N ARG A 446 -15.99 5.11 -9.00
CA ARG A 446 -15.95 4.17 -10.14
C ARG A 446 -15.13 4.67 -11.34
N ASP A 447 -14.81 5.96 -11.37
CA ASP A 447 -14.07 6.59 -12.46
C ASP A 447 -12.61 6.88 -12.04
N LEU A 448 -11.67 6.58 -12.93
CA LEU A 448 -10.26 6.92 -12.72
C LEU A 448 -10.05 8.43 -12.86
N ILE A 449 -9.32 9.04 -11.93
CA ILE A 449 -8.82 10.41 -12.10
C ILE A 449 -7.51 10.40 -12.90
N GLN A 450 -7.05 11.58 -13.32
CA GLN A 450 -5.87 11.73 -14.17
C GLN A 450 -4.61 11.08 -13.58
N ASN A 451 -4.38 11.22 -12.27
CA ASN A 451 -3.23 10.60 -11.59
C ASN A 451 -3.21 9.07 -11.76
N ASN A 452 -4.38 8.42 -11.72
CA ASN A 452 -4.47 6.98 -11.85
C ASN A 452 -4.29 6.51 -13.30
N ILE A 453 -4.79 7.29 -14.25
CA ILE A 453 -4.55 7.04 -15.68
C ILE A 453 -3.06 7.13 -15.97
N GLU A 454 -2.38 8.16 -15.44
CA GLU A 454 -0.93 8.31 -15.55
C GLU A 454 -0.17 7.17 -14.88
N ALA A 455 -0.60 6.74 -13.70
CA ALA A 455 -0.01 5.62 -12.97
C ALA A 455 -0.10 4.32 -13.77
N GLY A 456 -1.30 3.98 -14.27
CA GLY A 456 -1.48 2.77 -15.08
C GLY A 456 -0.73 2.85 -16.41
N LEU A 457 -0.68 4.01 -17.06
CA LEU A 457 0.14 4.20 -18.27
C LEU A 457 1.64 4.11 -17.96
N TYR A 458 2.09 4.53 -16.78
CA TYR A 458 3.48 4.40 -16.34
C TYR A 458 3.89 2.93 -16.17
N VAL A 459 3.04 2.11 -15.54
CA VAL A 459 3.24 0.65 -15.46
C VAL A 459 3.20 0.02 -16.85
N MET A 460 2.25 0.40 -17.69
CA MET A 460 2.13 -0.12 -19.05
C MET A 460 3.32 0.21 -19.92
N LYS A 461 3.86 1.43 -19.83
CA LYS A 461 5.08 1.84 -20.55
C LYS A 461 6.24 0.91 -20.25
N GLN A 462 6.37 0.44 -19.01
CA GLN A 462 7.39 -0.52 -18.63
C GLN A 462 7.04 -1.95 -19.04
N SER A 463 5.76 -2.31 -19.04
CA SER A 463 5.25 -3.67 -19.29
C SER A 463 5.27 -4.06 -20.77
N VAL A 464 5.20 -3.08 -21.67
CA VAL A 464 5.25 -3.31 -23.14
C VAL A 464 6.67 -3.31 -23.71
N VAL A 465 7.67 -3.11 -22.85
CA VAL A 465 9.08 -3.12 -23.25
C VAL A 465 9.66 -4.49 -22.97
N LYS A 466 10.18 -5.12 -24.02
CA LYS A 466 10.93 -6.38 -23.92
C LYS A 466 12.07 -6.25 -22.91
N LYS A 467 12.09 -7.14 -21.92
CA LYS A 467 13.15 -7.18 -20.91
C LYS A 467 14.30 -8.09 -21.34
N LYS A 468 15.46 -7.91 -20.70
CA LYS A 468 16.68 -8.69 -20.98
C LYS A 468 16.51 -10.17 -20.64
N CYS A 469 15.71 -10.47 -19.63
CA CYS A 469 15.36 -11.81 -19.19
C CYS A 469 13.87 -11.86 -18.83
N GLY A 470 13.37 -13.08 -18.58
CA GLY A 470 12.01 -13.29 -18.13
C GLY A 470 11.02 -13.59 -19.25
N PRO A 471 9.72 -13.51 -18.95
CA PRO A 471 8.64 -13.82 -19.89
C PRO A 471 8.49 -12.76 -20.97
N THR A 472 7.70 -13.09 -22.00
CA THR A 472 7.35 -12.17 -23.08
C THR A 472 6.64 -10.94 -22.52
N GLU A 473 6.97 -9.76 -23.05
CA GLU A 473 6.35 -8.49 -22.68
C GLU A 473 4.84 -8.48 -22.94
N MET A 474 4.10 -7.71 -22.14
CA MET A 474 2.69 -7.46 -22.40
C MET A 474 2.54 -6.71 -23.74
N LYS A 475 1.48 -7.00 -24.49
CA LYS A 475 1.05 -6.18 -25.61
C LYS A 475 -0.06 -5.27 -25.13
N ALA A 476 -0.04 -4.00 -25.54
CA ALA A 476 -1.16 -3.10 -25.29
C ALA A 476 -2.46 -3.70 -25.86
N LYS A 477 -3.58 -3.38 -25.22
CA LYS A 477 -4.92 -3.73 -25.72
C LYS A 477 -5.05 -3.34 -27.20
N ALA A 478 -5.70 -4.19 -27.98
CA ALA A 478 -5.93 -3.92 -29.39
C ALA A 478 -6.62 -2.56 -29.62
N GLY A 479 -6.06 -1.75 -30.52
CA GLY A 479 -6.55 -0.40 -30.81
C GLY A 479 -6.04 0.69 -29.87
N CYS A 480 -5.22 0.35 -28.87
CA CYS A 480 -4.60 1.29 -27.97
C CYS A 480 -3.12 1.53 -28.29
N VAL A 481 -2.62 2.72 -27.98
CA VAL A 481 -1.20 3.08 -28.12
C VAL A 481 -0.69 3.55 -26.76
N VAL A 482 0.31 2.85 -26.24
CA VAL A 482 1.02 3.28 -25.02
C VAL A 482 2.17 4.18 -25.46
N PRO A 483 2.21 5.46 -25.05
CA PRO A 483 3.30 6.36 -25.40
C PRO A 483 4.59 5.94 -24.69
N VAL A 484 5.46 5.23 -25.40
CA VAL A 484 6.84 4.95 -24.96
C VAL A 484 7.74 6.11 -25.41
N SER A 485 8.52 6.70 -24.49
CA SER A 485 9.48 7.76 -24.84
C SER A 485 10.74 7.13 -25.44
N ALA A 486 11.39 7.89 -26.33
CA ALA A 486 12.60 7.49 -27.04
C ALA A 486 13.79 7.09 -26.14
N ASP A 487 13.82 7.54 -24.89
CA ASP A 487 14.90 7.23 -23.94
C ASP A 487 14.95 5.74 -23.50
N GLN A 488 13.98 4.92 -23.92
CA GLN A 488 13.94 3.47 -23.65
C GLN A 488 14.34 2.60 -24.85
N PHE A 489 14.80 3.19 -25.96
CA PHE A 489 15.48 2.40 -26.99
C PHE A 489 16.82 1.92 -26.42
N ASP A 490 17.03 0.60 -26.46
CA ASP A 490 18.31 -0.04 -26.18
C ASP A 490 19.43 0.76 -26.88
N ARG A 491 20.52 1.05 -26.17
CA ARG A 491 21.66 1.79 -26.74
C ARG A 491 22.33 1.08 -27.92
N ASP A 492 21.85 -0.10 -28.30
CA ASP A 492 22.37 -0.97 -29.34
C ASP A 492 21.54 -0.96 -30.65
N GLU A 493 20.42 -0.23 -30.76
CA GLU A 493 19.61 -0.06 -32.01
C GLU A 493 19.06 1.40 -32.11
N PRO A 494 18.77 1.93 -33.33
CA PRO A 494 19.13 3.28 -33.75
C PRO A 494 18.76 4.38 -32.75
N SER A 495 19.81 5.04 -32.23
CA SER A 495 19.72 6.16 -31.30
C SER A 495 18.76 7.23 -31.81
N MET A 496 17.70 7.50 -31.05
CA MET A 496 16.88 8.69 -31.22
C MET A 496 17.37 9.75 -30.23
N GLY A 497 17.95 10.82 -30.75
CA GLY A 497 18.46 11.95 -29.97
C GLY A 497 17.46 13.11 -29.99
N LEU A 498 17.18 13.70 -28.84
CA LEU A 498 16.36 14.91 -28.71
C LEU A 498 17.22 16.06 -28.21
N TYR A 499 17.32 17.16 -28.96
CA TYR A 499 18.09 18.33 -28.52
C TYR A 499 17.63 19.68 -29.11
N PRO A 500 17.75 20.79 -28.37
CA PRO A 500 18.03 20.82 -26.92
C PRO A 500 16.83 20.25 -26.13
N ASN A 501 17.09 19.63 -24.98
CA ASN A 501 16.07 19.27 -24.00
C ASN A 501 16.49 19.84 -22.63
N PRO A 502 15.79 20.86 -22.09
CA PRO A 502 14.54 21.46 -22.57
C PRO A 502 14.72 22.32 -23.83
N PHE A 503 13.65 22.47 -24.62
CA PHE A 503 13.56 23.37 -25.78
C PHE A 503 12.50 24.44 -25.55
N ASN A 504 12.59 25.54 -26.30
CA ASN A 504 11.59 26.62 -26.27
C ASN A 504 10.79 26.70 -27.58
N GLU A 505 11.49 26.85 -28.72
CA GLU A 505 10.85 27.04 -30.03
C GLU A 505 11.16 25.93 -31.03
N THR A 506 12.26 25.21 -30.84
CA THR A 506 12.72 24.19 -31.80
C THR A 506 13.25 22.99 -31.04
N LEU A 507 12.62 21.84 -31.28
CA LEU A 507 13.10 20.53 -30.89
C LEU A 507 13.71 19.86 -32.12
N ASN A 508 15.00 19.51 -32.05
CA ASN A 508 15.61 18.67 -33.08
C ASN A 508 15.46 17.22 -32.67
N ILE A 509 15.11 16.39 -33.65
CA ILE A 509 15.03 14.94 -33.52
C ILE A 509 16.09 14.36 -34.44
N GLU A 510 17.13 13.78 -33.86
CA GLU A 510 18.06 12.93 -34.56
C GLU A 510 17.53 11.50 -34.52
N VAL A 511 17.41 10.87 -35.68
CA VAL A 511 16.98 9.47 -35.78
C VAL A 511 18.03 8.71 -36.55
N GLY A 512 18.56 7.64 -35.94
CA GLY A 512 19.41 6.68 -36.63
C GLY A 512 18.69 6.04 -37.83
N ARG A 513 19.42 5.28 -38.64
CA ARG A 513 18.90 4.71 -39.90
C ARG A 513 17.61 3.91 -39.65
N MET A 514 16.49 4.37 -40.23
CA MET A 514 15.23 3.62 -40.26
C MET A 514 14.99 3.11 -41.68
N GLU A 515 14.85 1.79 -41.86
CA GLU A 515 14.49 1.25 -43.18
C GLU A 515 13.02 1.48 -43.53
N ASN A 516 12.11 1.62 -42.55
CA ASN A 516 10.66 1.86 -42.76
C ASN A 516 9.94 2.50 -41.53
N GLY A 517 10.55 3.48 -40.85
CA GLY A 517 9.96 4.09 -39.65
C GLY A 517 9.11 5.35 -39.91
N ILE A 518 8.06 5.56 -39.12
CA ILE A 518 7.27 6.81 -39.07
C ILE A 518 7.54 7.47 -37.71
N VAL A 519 7.97 8.74 -37.71
CA VAL A 519 8.10 9.56 -36.50
C VAL A 519 6.85 10.43 -36.40
N GLN A 520 6.14 10.33 -35.27
CA GLN A 520 4.98 11.17 -34.96
C GLN A 520 5.28 12.00 -33.71
N ILE A 521 5.10 13.31 -33.81
CA ILE A 521 5.28 14.24 -32.69
C ILE A 521 3.90 14.66 -32.23
N PHE A 522 3.59 14.42 -30.96
CA PHE A 522 2.36 14.88 -30.33
C PHE A 522 2.71 16.04 -29.40
N ASN A 523 2.00 17.16 -29.54
CA ASN A 523 2.00 18.21 -28.53
C ASN A 523 0.89 17.85 -27.54
N MET A 524 1.26 17.45 -26.31
CA MET A 524 0.30 17.14 -25.25
C MET A 524 -0.10 18.40 -24.50
#